data_AF-A0A7Y9FGR6-F1
#
_entry.id   AF-A0A7Y9FGR6-F1
#
_cell.length_a   1.000
_cell.length_b   1.000
_cell.length_c   1.000
_cell.angle_alpha   90.00
_cell.angle_beta   90.00
_cell.angle_gamma   90.00
#
_symmetry.space_group_name_H-M   'P 1'
#
loop_
_entity.id
_entity.type
_entity.pdbx_description
1 polymer ?
#
loop_
_entity_poly.entity_id
_entity_poly.type
_entity_poly.pdbx_seq_one_letter_code
_entity_poly.pdbx_strand_id
1 'polypeptide(L)'
;MSAPAPERRHPHVLTLDDVATLTGKLPATVARWATVGTIPGVRFGRAWRFWAPAIAVTLHGPDGASSVPALPARHVEPGMLTSHGLARVLDLPPANINRLVRAGAIPATQDLRWTISWPRVRTCIATGRPLAEPAPIARAGVSRGPGAVGPRPRA
;
A
#
# COMPACT_ATOMS: atom_id res chain seq x y z
N MET A 1 26.18 8.51 27.42
CA MET A 1 26.18 8.26 25.96
C MET A 1 24.75 7.88 25.57
N SER A 2 23.97 8.81 25.03
CA SER A 2 22.57 8.56 24.67
C SER A 2 22.50 7.70 23.42
N ALA A 3 21.82 6.56 23.51
CA ALA A 3 21.43 5.78 22.34
C ALA A 3 20.64 6.68 21.38
N PRO A 4 20.88 6.64 20.06
CA PRO A 4 19.98 7.32 19.12
C PRO A 4 18.56 6.77 19.35
N ALA A 5 17.60 7.68 19.54
CA ALA A 5 16.20 7.36 19.79
C ALA A 5 15.69 6.29 18.82
N PRO A 6 14.81 5.36 19.23
CA PRO A 6 14.35 4.27 18.37
C PRO A 6 13.79 4.89 17.09
N GLU A 7 14.46 4.63 15.96
CA GLU A 7 14.14 5.27 14.69
C GLU A 7 12.67 5.04 14.37
N ARG A 8 11.93 6.16 14.44
CA ARG A 8 10.49 6.25 14.36
C ARG A 8 10.04 5.86 12.96
N ARG A 9 8.76 5.51 12.85
CA ARG A 9 8.00 5.46 11.59
C ARG A 9 8.49 6.47 10.57
N HIS A 10 8.53 6.06 9.31
CA HIS A 10 8.99 6.94 8.25
C HIS A 10 8.14 8.22 8.18
N PRO A 11 8.74 9.42 8.21
CA PRO A 11 8.04 10.70 8.38
C PRO A 11 7.01 10.98 7.28
N HIS A 12 7.24 10.48 6.07
CA HIS A 12 6.31 10.64 4.94
C HIS A 12 5.30 9.49 4.78
N VAL A 13 5.39 8.43 5.58
CA VAL A 13 4.33 7.41 5.60
C VAL A 13 3.23 7.94 6.49
N LEU A 14 2.00 8.06 5.99
CA LEU A 14 0.81 8.51 6.71
C LEU A 14 -0.16 7.34 7.01
N THR A 15 -0.90 7.44 8.11
CA THR A 15 -1.94 6.50 8.53
C THR A 15 -3.27 7.05 8.06
N LEU A 16 -4.32 6.26 8.24
CA LEU A 16 -5.68 6.72 7.98
C LEU A 16 -6.04 7.96 8.81
N ASP A 17 -5.64 7.98 10.08
CA ASP A 17 -5.93 9.07 11.01
C ASP A 17 -5.12 10.33 10.68
N ASP A 18 -3.88 10.17 10.21
CA ASP A 18 -3.08 11.32 9.76
C ASP A 18 -3.73 12.00 8.54
N VAL A 19 -4.18 11.22 7.56
CA VAL A 19 -4.85 11.77 6.36
C VAL A 19 -6.22 12.35 6.70
N ALA A 20 -6.96 11.72 7.63
CA ALA A 20 -8.21 12.24 8.15
C ALA A 20 -8.02 13.62 8.78
N THR A 21 -6.96 13.77 9.59
CA THR A 21 -6.57 15.04 10.21
C THR A 21 -6.20 16.09 9.17
N LEU A 22 -5.38 15.72 8.18
CA LEU A 22 -4.96 16.63 7.10
C LEU A 22 -6.13 17.13 6.24
N THR A 23 -7.14 16.29 6.02
CA THR A 23 -8.28 16.60 5.15
C THR A 23 -9.50 17.15 5.90
N GLY A 24 -9.47 17.13 7.24
CA GLY A 24 -10.65 17.41 8.08
C GLY A 24 -11.81 16.45 7.83
N LYS A 25 -11.53 15.21 7.36
CA LYS A 25 -12.54 14.19 7.05
C LYS A 25 -12.50 13.07 8.06
N LEU A 26 -13.61 12.34 8.19
CA LEU A 26 -13.65 11.13 9.00
C LEU A 26 -12.74 10.04 8.41
N PRO A 27 -12.06 9.22 9.24
CA PRO A 27 -11.25 8.10 8.77
C PRO A 27 -11.99 7.14 7.82
N ALA A 28 -13.28 6.92 8.05
CA ALA A 28 -14.13 6.10 7.18
C ALA A 28 -14.25 6.68 5.75
N THR A 29 -14.34 8.00 5.63
CA THR A 29 -14.37 8.71 4.34
C THR A 29 -13.04 8.56 3.62
N VAL A 30 -11.92 8.72 4.33
CA VAL A 30 -10.58 8.54 3.76
C VAL A 30 -10.38 7.10 3.30
N ALA A 31 -10.82 6.11 4.09
CA ALA A 31 -10.73 4.70 3.71
C ALA A 31 -11.55 4.40 2.46
N ARG A 32 -12.74 5.01 2.33
CA ARG A 32 -13.55 4.93 1.13
C ARG A 32 -12.83 5.54 -0.08
N TRP A 33 -12.27 6.74 0.05
CA TRP A 33 -11.49 7.39 -1.00
C TRP A 33 -10.31 6.53 -1.48
N ALA A 34 -9.58 5.93 -0.55
CA ALA A 34 -8.49 5.02 -0.87
C ALA A 34 -8.98 3.74 -1.57
N THR A 35 -10.12 3.20 -1.14
CA THR A 35 -10.70 1.98 -1.71
C THR A 35 -11.17 2.19 -3.15
N VAL A 36 -11.76 3.35 -3.45
CA VAL A 36 -12.24 3.68 -4.80
C VAL A 36 -11.16 4.32 -5.69
N GLY A 37 -9.95 4.51 -5.16
CA GLY A 37 -8.81 5.06 -5.91
C GLY A 37 -8.79 6.58 -6.06
N THR A 38 -9.61 7.32 -5.29
CA THR A 38 -9.58 8.79 -5.27
C THR A 38 -8.27 9.33 -4.71
N ILE A 39 -7.70 8.65 -3.72
CA ILE A 39 -6.38 8.98 -3.17
C ILE A 39 -5.47 7.76 -3.23
N PRO A 40 -4.16 7.94 -3.51
CA PRO A 40 -3.22 6.84 -3.52
C PRO A 40 -2.96 6.34 -2.10
N GLY A 41 -3.25 5.07 -1.85
CA GLY A 41 -2.93 4.40 -0.60
C GLY A 41 -2.96 2.88 -0.76
N VAL A 42 -2.22 2.18 0.10
CA VAL A 42 -2.17 0.71 0.11
C VAL A 42 -2.54 0.19 1.49
N ARG A 43 -3.27 -0.92 1.50
CA ARG A 43 -3.66 -1.60 2.72
C ARG A 43 -2.70 -2.76 3.03
N PHE A 44 -2.05 -2.69 4.19
CA PHE A 44 -1.19 -3.75 4.72
C PHE A 44 -1.94 -4.53 5.81
N GLY A 45 -2.60 -5.62 5.41
CA GLY A 45 -3.52 -6.35 6.27
C GLY A 45 -4.76 -5.50 6.55
N ARG A 46 -4.93 -5.02 7.79
CA ARG A 46 -6.06 -4.17 8.16
C ARG A 46 -5.76 -2.67 8.10
N ALA A 47 -4.49 -2.28 8.08
CA ALA A 47 -4.06 -0.90 8.21
C ALA A 47 -3.77 -0.24 6.85
N TRP A 48 -4.24 0.99 6.66
CA TRP A 48 -3.93 1.80 5.49
C TRP A 48 -2.62 2.57 5.69
N ARG A 49 -1.83 2.65 4.62
CA ARG A 49 -0.63 3.48 4.55
C ARG A 49 -0.68 4.33 3.29
N PHE A 50 -0.29 5.59 3.45
CA PHE A 50 -0.29 6.60 2.40
C PHE A 50 1.07 7.28 2.34
N TRP A 51 1.40 7.87 1.19
CA TRP A 51 2.64 8.60 1.01
C TRP A 51 2.32 10.10 0.99
N ALA A 52 2.84 10.85 1.96
CA ALA A 52 2.51 12.27 2.15
C ALA A 52 2.68 13.10 0.87
N PRO A 53 3.82 13.04 0.14
CA PRO A 53 3.96 13.74 -1.14
C PRO A 53 2.90 13.38 -2.17
N ALA A 54 2.50 12.10 -2.27
CA ALA A 54 1.50 11.67 -3.25
C ALA A 54 0.09 12.13 -2.88
N ILE A 55 -0.25 12.11 -1.59
CA ILE A 55 -1.50 12.66 -1.07
C ILE A 55 -1.57 14.16 -1.34
N ALA A 56 -0.50 14.90 -1.04
CA ALA A 56 -0.48 16.33 -1.26
C ALA A 56 -0.64 16.70 -2.74
N VAL A 57 0.01 15.97 -3.65
CA VAL A 57 -0.20 16.13 -5.10
C VAL A 57 -1.64 15.86 -5.52
N THR A 58 -2.25 14.82 -4.94
CA THR A 58 -3.64 14.44 -5.28
C THR A 58 -4.65 15.47 -4.79
N LEU A 59 -4.41 16.07 -3.63
CA LEU A 59 -5.33 17.02 -2.99
C LEU A 59 -5.15 18.47 -3.47
N HIS A 60 -3.93 18.85 -3.80
CA HIS A 60 -3.57 20.25 -4.09
C HIS A 60 -2.99 20.46 -5.50
N GLY A 61 -2.94 19.41 -6.33
CA GLY A 61 -2.32 19.48 -7.65
C GLY A 61 -0.79 19.33 -7.60
N PRO A 62 -0.07 19.49 -8.72
CA PRO A 62 1.37 19.19 -8.82
C PRO A 62 2.22 19.95 -7.79
N ASP A 63 1.82 21.15 -7.41
CA ASP A 63 2.53 21.98 -6.43
C ASP A 63 2.32 21.53 -4.98
N GLY A 64 1.36 20.64 -4.73
CA GLY A 64 1.07 20.10 -3.41
C GLY A 64 2.26 19.37 -2.78
N ALA A 65 3.14 18.76 -3.58
CA ALA A 65 4.35 18.15 -3.05
C ALA A 65 5.23 19.13 -2.26
N SER A 66 5.21 20.41 -2.63
CA SER A 66 5.99 21.48 -1.98
C SER A 66 5.44 21.86 -0.60
N SER A 67 4.18 21.53 -0.28
CA SER A 67 3.61 21.75 1.05
C SER A 67 4.03 20.68 2.06
N VAL A 68 4.62 19.58 1.60
CA VAL A 68 5.13 18.53 2.47
C VAL A 68 6.53 18.91 2.94
N PRO A 69 6.79 18.94 4.26
CA PRO A 69 8.11 19.24 4.77
C PRO A 69 9.18 18.33 4.17
N ALA A 70 10.23 18.96 3.63
CA ALA A 70 11.39 18.26 3.13
C ALA A 70 12.03 17.46 4.29
N LEU A 71 12.49 16.26 3.97
CA LEU A 71 13.24 15.45 4.93
C LEU A 71 14.58 16.13 5.22
N PRO A 72 15.09 16.04 6.46
CA PRO A 72 16.39 16.60 6.76
C PRO A 72 17.46 15.90 5.91
N ALA A 73 18.52 16.62 5.50
CA ALA A 73 19.56 16.08 4.62
C ALA A 73 20.23 14.78 5.13
N ARG A 74 20.18 14.54 6.45
CA ARG A 74 20.67 13.31 7.10
C ARG A 74 19.73 12.10 6.98
N HIS A 75 18.51 12.30 6.51
CA HIS A 75 17.54 11.22 6.35
C HIS A 75 17.93 10.38 5.14
N VAL A 76 18.31 9.13 5.39
CA VAL A 76 18.67 8.17 4.35
C VAL A 76 17.45 7.29 4.07
N GLU A 77 16.97 7.32 2.83
CA GLU A 77 15.94 6.39 2.38
C GLU A 77 16.48 4.96 2.45
N PRO A 78 15.77 4.03 3.11
CA PRO A 78 16.21 2.64 3.17
C PRO A 78 16.31 2.01 1.77
N GLY A 79 17.35 1.22 1.51
CA GLY A 79 17.43 0.42 0.28
C GLY A 79 16.64 -0.88 0.42
N MET A 80 17.23 -1.82 1.17
CA MET A 80 16.66 -3.13 1.49
C MET A 80 16.36 -3.21 2.98
N LEU A 81 15.17 -3.70 3.33
CA LEU A 81 14.70 -3.83 4.69
C LEU A 81 14.43 -5.28 5.05
N THR A 82 14.70 -5.66 6.30
CA THR A 82 14.15 -6.88 6.88
C THR A 82 12.66 -6.69 7.18
N SER A 83 11.92 -7.77 7.44
CA SER A 83 10.53 -7.67 7.90
C SER A 83 10.36 -6.74 9.11
N HIS A 84 11.33 -6.78 10.04
CA HIS A 84 11.32 -5.92 11.21
C HIS A 84 11.63 -4.45 10.86
N GLY A 85 12.55 -4.21 9.92
CA GLY A 85 12.83 -2.87 9.40
C GLY A 85 11.60 -2.27 8.72
N LEU A 86 10.93 -3.06 7.88
CA LEU A 86 9.70 -2.63 7.22
C LEU A 86 8.56 -2.37 8.20
N ALA A 87 8.42 -3.24 9.21
CA ALA A 87 7.45 -3.07 10.29
C ALA A 87 7.62 -1.72 11.00
N ARG A 88 8.86 -1.31 11.29
CA ARG A 88 9.15 0.00 11.88
C ARG A 88 8.80 1.15 10.95
N VAL A 89 9.25 1.08 9.69
CA VAL A 89 9.02 2.11 8.67
C VAL A 89 7.53 2.36 8.44
N LEU A 90 6.74 1.28 8.38
CA LEU A 90 5.30 1.33 8.19
C LEU A 90 4.52 1.51 9.50
N ASP A 91 5.16 1.49 10.67
CA ASP A 91 4.49 1.47 11.97
C ASP A 91 3.43 0.36 12.06
N LEU A 92 3.85 -0.88 11.84
CA LEU A 92 3.01 -2.07 11.88
C LEU A 92 3.66 -3.15 12.74
N PRO A 93 2.87 -4.07 13.32
CA PRO A 93 3.42 -5.22 14.03
C PRO A 93 4.28 -6.08 13.09
N PRO A 94 5.50 -6.51 13.50
CA PRO A 94 6.34 -7.39 12.69
C PRO A 94 5.64 -8.69 12.25
N ALA A 95 4.75 -9.21 13.10
CA ALA A 95 3.92 -10.38 12.78
C ALA A 95 3.00 -10.14 11.57
N ASN A 96 2.50 -8.92 11.37
CA ASN A 96 1.68 -8.58 10.21
C ASN A 96 2.53 -8.61 8.93
N ILE A 97 3.72 -8.02 8.97
CA ILE A 97 4.65 -8.04 7.83
C ILE A 97 5.06 -9.47 7.48
N ASN A 98 5.45 -10.27 8.46
CA ASN A 98 5.81 -11.68 8.24
C ASN A 98 4.68 -12.48 7.61
N ARG A 99 3.42 -12.23 8.04
CA ARG A 99 2.24 -12.87 7.45
C ARG A 99 2.08 -12.47 5.98
N LEU A 100 2.23 -11.19 5.65
CA LEU A 100 2.08 -10.68 4.28
C LEU A 100 3.19 -11.17 3.35
N VAL A 101 4.42 -11.25 3.84
CA VAL A 101 5.56 -11.83 3.09
C VAL A 101 5.31 -13.31 2.81
N ARG A 102 4.91 -14.10 3.83
CA ARG A 102 4.59 -15.53 3.65
C ARG A 102 3.40 -15.76 2.70
N ALA A 103 2.45 -14.83 2.67
CA ALA A 103 1.31 -14.88 1.76
C ALA A 103 1.64 -14.39 0.33
N GLY A 104 2.88 -13.96 0.06
CA GLY A 104 3.30 -13.42 -1.24
C GLY A 104 2.78 -12.01 -1.56
N ALA A 105 2.08 -11.35 -0.63
CA ALA A 105 1.53 -10.01 -0.81
C ALA A 105 2.60 -8.91 -0.76
N ILE A 106 3.72 -9.19 -0.08
CA ILE A 106 4.93 -8.36 -0.11
C ILE A 106 6.03 -9.21 -0.74
N PRO A 107 6.49 -8.87 -1.95
CA PRO A 107 7.59 -9.58 -2.58
C PRO A 107 8.85 -9.35 -1.74
N ALA A 108 9.47 -10.45 -1.37
CA ALA A 108 10.70 -10.45 -0.60
C ALA A 108 11.65 -11.48 -1.20
N THR A 109 12.92 -11.12 -1.29
CA THR A 109 13.97 -12.03 -1.75
C THR A 109 14.54 -12.75 -0.54
N GLN A 110 14.66 -14.07 -0.64
CA GLN A 110 15.22 -14.92 0.41
C GLN A 110 16.55 -15.50 -0.07
N ASP A 111 17.65 -14.81 0.24
CA ASP A 111 18.99 -15.35 0.05
C ASP A 111 19.47 -16.05 1.34
N LEU A 112 19.54 -15.33 2.45
CA LEU A 112 19.82 -15.86 3.80
C LEU A 112 18.86 -15.33 4.88
N ARG A 113 18.26 -14.16 4.61
CA ARG A 113 17.17 -13.54 5.39
C ARG A 113 16.19 -12.93 4.40
N TRP A 114 14.92 -12.81 4.79
CA TRP A 114 13.93 -12.08 4.01
C TRP A 114 14.36 -10.61 3.87
N THR A 115 14.56 -10.18 2.63
CA THR A 115 14.88 -8.79 2.27
C THR A 115 13.78 -8.21 1.39
N ILE A 116 13.37 -6.99 1.70
CA ILE A 116 12.24 -6.30 1.08
C ILE A 116 12.73 -4.95 0.54
N SER A 117 12.51 -4.69 -0.74
CA SER A 117 12.90 -3.43 -1.38
C SER A 117 11.98 -2.29 -0.91
N TRP A 118 12.53 -1.37 -0.12
CA TRP A 118 11.78 -0.18 0.31
C TRP A 118 11.35 0.71 -0.86
N PRO A 119 12.20 1.03 -1.86
CA PRO A 119 11.78 1.80 -3.03
C PRO A 119 10.54 1.22 -3.71
N ARG A 120 10.44 -0.11 -3.81
CA ARG A 120 9.27 -0.79 -4.38
C ARG A 120 8.03 -0.62 -3.49
N VAL A 121 8.16 -0.82 -2.18
CA VAL A 121 7.07 -0.60 -1.20
C VAL A 121 6.58 0.85 -1.23
N ARG A 122 7.50 1.81 -1.21
CA ARG A 122 7.19 3.24 -1.31
C ARG A 122 6.43 3.56 -2.59
N THR A 123 6.91 3.09 -3.75
CA THR A 123 6.23 3.30 -5.04
C THR A 123 4.81 2.74 -5.02
N CYS A 124 4.61 1.54 -4.45
CA CYS A 124 3.28 0.97 -4.30
C CYS A 124 2.36 1.86 -3.45
N ILE A 125 2.84 2.32 -2.29
CA ILE A 125 2.08 3.24 -1.43
C ILE A 125 1.76 4.54 -2.16
N ALA A 126 2.75 5.14 -2.84
CA ALA A 126 2.62 6.41 -3.54
C ALA A 126 1.69 6.35 -4.76
N THR A 127 1.55 5.19 -5.38
CA THR A 127 0.67 4.99 -6.54
C THR A 127 -0.67 4.36 -6.19
N GLY A 128 -0.85 3.91 -4.94
CA GLY A 128 -2.01 3.11 -4.54
C GLY A 128 -2.08 1.73 -5.19
N ARG A 129 -0.98 1.26 -5.81
CA ARG A 129 -0.92 -0.05 -6.49
C ARG A 129 -0.42 -1.14 -5.53
N PRO A 130 -1.00 -2.35 -5.59
CA PRO A 130 -0.55 -3.45 -4.73
C PRO A 130 0.87 -3.90 -5.11
N LEU A 131 1.60 -4.42 -4.12
CA LEU A 131 2.99 -4.86 -4.23
C LEU A 131 3.16 -6.14 -5.05
N ALA A 132 2.23 -7.06 -4.87
CA ALA A 132 1.96 -8.16 -5.79
C ALA A 132 0.71 -7.77 -6.56
N GLU A 133 0.78 -7.80 -7.89
CA GLU A 133 -0.44 -7.92 -8.68
C GLU A 133 -1.17 -9.17 -8.14
N PRO A 134 -2.43 -9.08 -7.70
CA PRO A 134 -3.15 -10.29 -7.36
C PRO A 134 -3.06 -11.17 -8.59
N ALA A 135 -2.53 -12.39 -8.46
CA ALA A 135 -2.66 -13.38 -9.51
C ALA A 135 -4.11 -13.30 -9.98
N PRO A 136 -4.37 -13.13 -11.30
CA PRO A 136 -5.70 -12.83 -11.79
C PRO A 136 -6.63 -13.82 -11.10
N ILE A 137 -7.58 -13.29 -10.33
CA ILE A 137 -8.64 -14.12 -9.79
C ILE A 137 -9.22 -14.73 -11.04
N ALA A 138 -8.93 -16.01 -11.29
CA ALA A 138 -9.60 -16.76 -12.32
C ALA A 138 -11.06 -16.65 -11.92
N ARG A 139 -11.77 -15.69 -12.51
CA ARG A 139 -13.22 -15.68 -12.50
C ARG A 139 -13.55 -16.98 -13.20
N ALA A 140 -13.78 -18.02 -12.39
CA ALA A 140 -14.36 -19.26 -12.86
C ALA A 140 -15.51 -18.85 -13.75
N GLY A 141 -15.38 -19.19 -15.03
CA GLY A 141 -16.27 -18.74 -16.08
C GLY A 141 -17.70 -19.08 -15.69
N VAL A 142 -18.45 -18.07 -15.27
CA VAL A 142 -19.89 -18.10 -15.40
C VAL A 142 -20.15 -17.80 -16.87
N SER A 143 -20.03 -18.83 -17.70
CA SER A 143 -20.57 -18.84 -19.05
C SER A 143 -22.09 -18.84 -18.93
N ARG A 144 -22.69 -17.65 -18.85
CA ARG A 144 -24.12 -17.44 -19.04
C ARG A 144 -24.41 -17.28 -20.53
N GLY A 145 -24.99 -18.32 -21.14
CA GLY A 145 -25.84 -18.27 -22.34
C GLY A 145 -25.17 -17.88 -23.67
N PRO A 146 -25.76 -18.23 -24.83
CA PRO A 146 -27.19 -18.03 -25.07
C PRO A 146 -27.95 -19.31 -25.42
N GLY A 147 -29.21 -19.34 -25.03
CA GLY A 147 -30.15 -20.35 -25.49
C GLY A 147 -30.33 -20.28 -27.01
N ALA A 148 -30.28 -21.44 -27.64
CA ALA A 148 -30.81 -21.64 -28.97
C ALA A 148 -32.00 -22.60 -28.86
N VAL A 149 -33.20 -22.02 -28.91
CA VAL A 149 -34.46 -22.71 -29.18
C VAL A 149 -34.53 -22.97 -30.69
N GLY A 150 -34.78 -24.21 -31.10
CA GLY A 150 -35.07 -24.58 -32.49
C GLY A 150 -35.37 -26.08 -32.64
N PRO A 151 -36.48 -26.48 -33.31
CA PRO A 151 -37.12 -27.78 -33.13
C PRO A 151 -36.47 -28.90 -33.96
N ARG A 152 -36.59 -30.15 -33.50
CA ARG A 152 -36.28 -31.35 -34.31
C ARG A 152 -37.56 -31.99 -34.87
N PRO A 153 -37.55 -32.44 -36.14
CA PRO A 153 -38.71 -32.98 -36.83
C PRO A 153 -39.00 -34.42 -36.40
N ARG A 154 -40.27 -34.81 -36.51
CA ARG A 154 -40.75 -36.20 -36.40
C ARG A 154 -40.24 -37.01 -37.60
N ALA A 155 -39.79 -38.23 -37.33
CA ALA A 155 -39.79 -39.35 -38.26
C ALA A 155 -40.64 -40.46 -37.61
#